data_AF-A0A1G2YX66-F1
#
_entry.id   AF-A0A1G2YX66-F1
#
_cell.length_a   1.000
_cell.length_b   1.000
_cell.length_c   1.000
_cell.angle_alpha   90.00
_cell.angle_beta   90.00
_cell.angle_gamma   90.00
#
_symmetry.space_group_name_H-M   'P 1'
#
loop_
_entity.id
_entity.type
_entity.pdbx_description
1 polymer ?
#
loop_
_entity_poly.entity_id
_entity_poly.type
_entity_poly.pdbx_seq_one_letter_code
_entity_poly.pdbx_strand_id
1 'polypeptide(L)'
;MNRRQKALLIESALVLTATAAAVVGMMHVKDYINRSEAMLAMTQLGKRILDYQKQHGSLPPQSFVDNIKEQVEGSVRIGNVKYRALWIGLDAPSDTVLAYSHKRFPSSFLNDGYVVLRLTGQVEWLPTTEFAALFAAQQGPTEPNIFTE
;
A
#
# COMPACT_ATOMS: atom_id res chain seq x y z
N MET A 1 -48.70 21.27 -8.09
CA MET A 1 -47.30 21.64 -8.42
C MET A 1 -47.24 22.17 -9.84
N ASN A 2 -46.83 23.42 -10.02
CA ASN A 2 -46.89 24.11 -11.31
C ASN A 2 -45.75 23.65 -12.26
N ARG A 3 -45.91 23.75 -13.59
CA ARG A 3 -44.90 23.25 -14.56
C ARG A 3 -43.50 23.84 -14.33
N ARG A 4 -43.44 25.12 -13.95
CA ARG A 4 -42.20 25.83 -13.58
C ARG A 4 -41.52 25.27 -12.34
N GLN A 5 -42.29 24.89 -11.31
CA GLN A 5 -41.75 24.28 -10.09
C GLN A 5 -41.18 22.87 -10.36
N LYS A 6 -41.83 22.10 -11.25
CA LYS A 6 -41.31 20.78 -11.68
C LYS A 6 -39.98 20.92 -12.43
N ALA A 7 -39.87 21.89 -13.35
CA ALA A 7 -38.63 22.14 -14.09
C ALA A 7 -37.47 22.50 -13.14
N LEU A 8 -37.72 23.44 -12.22
CA LEU A 8 -36.73 23.84 -11.22
C LEU A 8 -36.30 22.69 -10.30
N LEU A 9 -37.23 21.81 -9.90
CA LEU A 9 -36.90 20.61 -9.12
C LEU A 9 -36.05 19.62 -9.91
N ILE A 10 -36.35 19.39 -11.18
CA ILE A 10 -35.58 18.48 -12.04
C ILE A 10 -34.17 19.03 -12.27
N GLU A 11 -34.04 20.32 -12.59
CA GLU A 11 -32.73 20.97 -12.78
C GLU A 11 -31.90 20.95 -11.49
N SER A 12 -32.51 21.26 -10.35
CA SER A 12 -31.83 21.21 -9.05
C SER A 12 -31.38 19.79 -8.70
N ALA A 13 -32.26 18.80 -8.92
CA ALA A 13 -31.92 17.41 -8.70
C ALA A 13 -30.79 16.94 -9.64
N LEU A 14 -30.79 17.38 -10.89
CA LEU A 14 -29.74 17.06 -11.86
C LEU A 14 -28.38 17.62 -11.43
N VAL A 15 -28.34 18.87 -10.97
CA VAL A 15 -27.09 19.48 -10.48
C VAL A 15 -26.58 18.75 -9.24
N LEU A 16 -27.48 18.39 -8.32
CA LEU A 16 -27.10 17.65 -7.10
C LEU A 16 -26.55 16.26 -7.43
N THR A 17 -27.19 15.51 -8.33
CA THR A 17 -26.71 14.17 -8.71
C THR A 17 -25.40 14.24 -9.48
N ALA A 18 -25.24 15.21 -10.38
CA ALA A 18 -23.98 15.43 -11.10
C ALA A 18 -22.83 15.78 -10.16
N THR A 19 -23.08 16.64 -9.16
CA THR A 19 -22.09 17.01 -8.15
C THR A 19 -21.69 15.81 -7.29
N ALA A 20 -22.67 15.02 -6.84
CA ALA A 20 -22.40 13.80 -6.07
C ALA A 20 -21.56 12.80 -6.88
N ALA A 21 -21.89 12.59 -8.16
CA ALA A 21 -21.14 11.71 -9.04
C ALA A 21 -19.70 12.19 -9.25
N ALA A 22 -19.48 13.51 -9.42
CA ALA A 22 -18.16 14.08 -9.56
C ALA A 22 -17.31 13.90 -8.30
N VAL A 23 -17.88 14.12 -7.11
CA VAL A 23 -17.20 13.91 -5.82
C VAL A 23 -16.79 12.44 -5.65
N VAL A 24 -17.71 11.52 -5.90
CA VAL A 24 -17.42 10.07 -5.85
C VAL A 24 -16.31 9.72 -6.83
N GLY A 25 -16.41 10.19 -8.08
CA GLY A 25 -15.38 9.97 -9.11
C GLY A 25 -14.00 10.47 -8.69
N MET A 26 -13.90 11.68 -8.11
CA MET A 26 -12.63 12.20 -7.61
C MET A 26 -12.07 11.38 -6.45
N MET A 27 -12.91 10.86 -5.55
CA MET A 27 -12.46 9.99 -4.46
C MET A 27 -11.80 8.72 -5.01
N HIS A 28 -12.39 8.09 -6.03
CA HIS A 28 -11.80 6.91 -6.68
C HIS A 28 -10.43 7.21 -7.31
N VAL A 29 -10.34 8.31 -8.05
CA VAL A 29 -9.07 8.71 -8.69
C VAL A 29 -7.99 8.95 -7.65
N LYS A 30 -8.33 9.65 -6.56
CA LYS A 30 -7.42 9.92 -5.46
C LYS A 30 -6.89 8.63 -4.82
N ASP A 31 -7.76 7.67 -4.54
CA ASP A 31 -7.36 6.41 -3.90
C ASP A 31 -6.53 5.53 -4.82
N TYR A 32 -6.85 5.50 -6.12
CA TYR A 32 -6.04 4.81 -7.12
C TYR A 32 -4.63 5.41 -7.24
N ILE A 33 -4.52 6.73 -7.25
CA ILE A 33 -3.23 7.43 -7.27
C ILE A 33 -2.45 7.12 -5.99
N ASN A 34 -3.09 7.21 -4.82
CA ASN A 34 -2.43 6.90 -3.55
C ASN A 34 -1.86 5.47 -3.52
N ARG A 35 -2.62 4.48 -4.01
CA ARG A 35 -2.15 3.09 -4.12
C ARG A 35 -0.95 2.98 -5.06
N SER A 36 -1.04 3.62 -6.23
CA SER A 36 0.00 3.59 -7.25
C SER A 36 1.30 4.27 -6.78
N GLU A 37 1.20 5.42 -6.13
CA GLU A 37 2.31 6.14 -5.51
C GLU A 37 2.95 5.31 -4.38
N ALA A 38 2.14 4.63 -3.56
CA ALA A 38 2.66 3.76 -2.51
C ALA A 38 3.44 2.57 -3.06
N MET A 39 2.95 1.93 -4.13
CA MET A 39 3.66 0.84 -4.82
C MET A 39 4.95 1.35 -5.50
N LEU A 40 4.91 2.53 -6.11
CA LEU A 40 6.09 3.15 -6.72
C LEU A 40 7.16 3.45 -5.66
N ALA A 41 6.77 4.04 -4.54
CA ALA A 41 7.67 4.31 -3.43
C ALA A 41 8.27 3.00 -2.88
N MET A 42 7.46 1.95 -2.71
CA MET A 42 7.98 0.64 -2.28
C MET A 42 8.95 0.04 -3.30
N THR A 43 8.72 0.28 -4.60
CA THR A 43 9.61 -0.18 -5.67
C THR A 43 10.96 0.53 -5.60
N GLN A 44 10.95 1.84 -5.40
CA GLN A 44 12.17 2.62 -5.20
C GLN A 44 12.94 2.18 -3.95
N LEU A 45 12.22 1.94 -2.85
CA LEU A 45 12.80 1.39 -1.61
C LEU A 45 13.45 0.01 -1.86
N GLY A 46 12.72 -0.89 -2.52
CA GLY A 46 13.19 -2.22 -2.87
C GLY A 46 14.44 -2.20 -3.74
N LYS A 47 14.49 -1.29 -4.74
CA LYS A 47 15.68 -1.11 -5.58
C LYS A 47 16.91 -0.75 -4.75
N ARG A 48 16.78 0.20 -3.81
CA ARG A 48 17.89 0.61 -2.93
C ARG A 48 18.35 -0.54 -2.02
N ILE A 49 17.41 -1.34 -1.50
CA ILE A 49 17.72 -2.51 -0.67
C ILE A 49 18.47 -3.58 -1.49
N LEU A 50 18.00 -3.87 -2.71
CA LEU A 50 18.66 -4.82 -3.60
C LEU A 50 20.04 -4.34 -4.06
N ASP A 51 20.20 -3.04 -4.33
CA ASP A 51 21.50 -2.45 -4.66
C ASP A 51 22.48 -2.59 -3.50
N TYR A 52 22.03 -2.37 -2.26
CA TYR A 52 22.81 -2.64 -1.05
C TYR A 52 23.23 -4.12 -0.98
N GLN A 53 22.29 -5.04 -1.20
CA GLN A 53 22.53 -6.47 -1.16
C GLN A 53 23.53 -6.93 -2.22
N LYS A 54 23.45 -6.39 -3.44
CA LYS A 54 24.44 -6.67 -4.50
C LYS A 54 25.85 -6.20 -4.14
N GLN A 55 25.96 -5.09 -3.42
CA GLN A 55 27.26 -4.52 -3.03
C GLN A 55 27.87 -5.22 -1.82
N HIS A 56 27.06 -5.62 -0.84
CA HIS A 56 27.54 -6.12 0.46
C HIS A 56 27.33 -7.62 0.65
N GLY A 57 26.57 -8.29 -0.23
CA GLY A 57 26.22 -9.71 -0.11
C GLY A 57 25.20 -10.02 0.99
N SER A 58 24.66 -9.01 1.68
CA SER A 58 23.71 -9.16 2.78
C SER A 58 22.56 -8.16 2.68
N LEU A 59 21.43 -8.47 3.29
CA LEU A 59 20.36 -7.48 3.45
C LEU A 59 20.84 -6.32 4.34
N PRO A 60 20.40 -5.07 4.06
CA PRO A 60 20.75 -3.93 4.88
C PRO A 60 20.15 -4.00 6.29
N PRO A 61 20.78 -3.35 7.28
CA PRO A 61 20.20 -3.21 8.61
C PRO A 61 18.95 -2.31 8.58
N GLN A 62 18.09 -2.47 9.60
CA GLN A 62 16.88 -1.65 9.79
C GLN A 62 17.15 -0.15 9.70
N SER A 63 18.26 0.32 10.31
CA SER A 63 18.66 1.73 10.31
C SER A 63 18.91 2.29 8.91
N PHE A 64 19.44 1.48 7.99
CA PHE A 64 19.62 1.88 6.59
C PHE A 64 18.26 2.09 5.93
N VAL A 65 17.33 1.14 6.10
CA VAL A 65 15.96 1.23 5.58
C VAL A 65 15.23 2.45 6.12
N ASP A 66 15.36 2.71 7.43
CA ASP A 66 14.75 3.87 8.08
C ASP A 66 15.30 5.20 7.56
N ASN A 67 16.58 5.27 7.21
CA ASN A 67 17.17 6.47 6.61
C ASN A 67 16.69 6.69 5.16
N ILE A 68 16.60 5.64 4.36
CA ILE A 68 16.24 5.78 2.95
C ILE A 68 14.74 5.91 2.73
N LYS A 69 13.88 5.35 3.60
CA LYS A 69 12.42 5.38 3.40
C LYS A 69 11.88 6.80 3.30
N GLU A 70 12.50 7.75 3.99
CA GLU A 70 12.12 9.17 3.98
C GLU A 70 12.61 9.90 2.73
N GLN A 71 13.66 9.39 2.09
CA GLN A 71 14.30 9.96 0.91
C GLN A 71 13.67 9.48 -0.41
N VAL A 72 12.81 8.47 -0.35
CA VAL A 72 12.09 7.93 -1.50
C VAL A 72 10.99 8.89 -1.94
N GLU A 73 10.82 9.05 -3.25
CA GLU A 73 9.74 9.86 -3.79
C GLU A 73 8.38 9.24 -3.46
N GLY A 74 7.46 10.03 -2.90
CA GLY A 74 6.18 9.50 -2.42
C GLY A 74 6.27 8.76 -1.08
N SER A 75 7.34 8.94 -0.29
CA SER A 75 7.50 8.37 1.06
C SER A 75 6.30 8.65 1.99
N VAL A 76 5.67 9.81 1.89
CA VAL A 76 4.45 10.12 2.65
C VAL A 76 3.29 9.16 2.32
N ARG A 77 3.28 8.63 1.09
CA ARG A 77 2.25 7.72 0.58
C ARG A 77 2.57 6.27 0.83
N ILE A 78 3.83 5.88 1.05
CA ILE A 78 4.18 4.51 1.46
C ILE A 78 3.80 4.24 2.92
N GLY A 79 3.79 5.25 3.80
CA GLY A 79 3.38 5.10 5.21
C GLY A 79 4.38 4.31 6.05
N ASN A 80 3.87 3.62 7.09
CA ASN A 80 4.71 2.90 8.04
C ASN A 80 5.19 1.56 7.47
N VAL A 81 6.39 1.56 6.89
CA VAL A 81 7.04 0.35 6.37
C VAL A 81 7.57 -0.50 7.52
N LYS A 82 7.14 -1.75 7.55
CA LYS A 82 7.71 -2.81 8.38
C LYS A 82 8.70 -3.60 7.56
N TYR A 83 9.93 -3.71 8.05
CA TYR A 83 11.01 -4.40 7.37
C TYR A 83 11.38 -5.66 8.14
N ARG A 84 11.51 -6.79 7.42
CA ARG A 84 11.52 -8.13 8.02
C ARG A 84 12.88 -8.82 7.98
N ALA A 85 13.94 -8.19 7.48
CA ALA A 85 15.20 -8.89 7.19
C ALA A 85 15.80 -9.67 8.38
N LEU A 86 15.55 -9.23 9.62
CA LEU A 86 16.02 -9.91 10.83
C LEU A 86 15.38 -11.29 11.06
N TRP A 87 14.19 -11.53 10.51
CA TRP A 87 13.44 -12.79 10.67
C TRP A 87 13.49 -13.69 9.43
N ILE A 88 14.20 -13.27 8.37
CA ILE A 88 14.31 -14.01 7.12
C ILE A 88 15.56 -14.90 7.18
N GLY A 89 15.36 -16.21 7.05
CA GLY A 89 16.45 -17.19 6.97
C GLY A 89 17.25 -17.09 5.66
N LEU A 90 18.47 -17.62 5.67
CA LEU A 90 19.34 -17.67 4.48
C LEU A 90 18.76 -18.55 3.35
N ASP A 91 17.93 -19.52 3.72
CA ASP A 91 17.22 -20.46 2.86
C ASP A 91 15.79 -20.01 2.50
N ALA A 92 15.42 -18.78 2.89
CA ALA A 92 14.09 -18.26 2.62
C ALA A 92 13.81 -18.20 1.11
N PRO A 93 12.63 -18.64 0.67
CA PRO A 93 12.29 -18.65 -0.75
C PRO A 93 12.17 -17.22 -1.28
N SER A 94 12.44 -17.02 -2.57
CA SER A 94 12.52 -15.70 -3.18
C SER A 94 11.23 -14.88 -3.11
N ASP A 95 10.09 -15.54 -2.94
CA ASP A 95 8.77 -14.93 -2.79
C ASP A 95 8.50 -14.46 -1.35
N THR A 96 9.42 -14.64 -0.41
CA THR A 96 9.29 -14.18 0.98
C THR A 96 9.10 -12.67 1.05
N VAL A 97 8.17 -12.21 1.90
CA VAL A 97 7.97 -10.79 2.16
C VAL A 97 9.18 -10.22 2.89
N LEU A 98 9.83 -9.25 2.28
CA LEU A 98 10.95 -8.50 2.82
C LEU A 98 10.50 -7.25 3.58
N ALA A 99 9.54 -6.52 3.02
CA ALA A 99 8.96 -5.35 3.64
C ALA A 99 7.48 -5.24 3.30
N TYR A 100 6.70 -4.61 4.16
CA TYR A 100 5.29 -4.36 3.90
C TYR A 100 4.83 -3.06 4.56
N SER A 101 3.76 -2.49 4.04
CA SER A 101 3.09 -1.34 4.64
C SER A 101 1.59 -1.42 4.49
N HIS A 102 0.86 -1.21 5.58
CA HIS A 102 -0.59 -1.22 5.59
C HIS A 102 -1.15 0.10 5.05
N LYS A 103 -2.18 0.00 4.22
CA LYS A 103 -2.88 1.11 3.61
C LYS A 103 -4.38 0.97 3.83
N ARG A 104 -4.92 1.97 4.52
CA ARG A 104 -6.36 2.14 4.71
C ARG A 104 -6.89 3.13 3.69
N PHE A 105 -7.93 2.75 2.97
CA PHE A 105 -8.66 3.62 2.07
C PHE A 105 -10.03 3.92 2.69
N PRO A 106 -10.36 5.21 2.93
CA PRO A 106 -11.63 5.57 3.54
C PRO A 106 -12.82 5.37 2.59
N SER A 107 -12.60 5.17 1.29
CA SER A 107 -13.68 4.91 0.34
C SER A 107 -14.09 3.44 0.37
N SER A 108 -15.40 3.16 0.29
CA SER A 108 -15.95 1.79 0.25
C SER A 108 -15.62 1.01 -1.03
N PHE A 109 -14.82 1.57 -1.93
CA PHE A 109 -14.61 1.04 -3.27
C PHE A 109 -13.23 0.43 -3.49
N LEU A 110 -12.22 0.86 -2.73
CA LEU A 110 -10.92 0.22 -2.69
C LEU A 110 -10.75 -0.43 -1.33
N ASN A 111 -10.58 -1.74 -1.33
CA ASN A 111 -10.34 -2.47 -0.11
C ASN A 111 -9.00 -2.05 0.49
N ASP A 112 -8.97 -1.96 1.82
CA ASP A 112 -7.74 -1.91 2.60
C ASP A 112 -6.82 -3.08 2.23
N GLY A 113 -5.52 -2.86 2.39
CA GLY A 113 -4.55 -3.88 2.06
C GLY A 113 -3.13 -3.44 2.33
N TYR A 114 -2.21 -4.23 1.81
CA TYR A 114 -0.78 -4.11 2.05
C TYR A 114 -0.04 -3.91 0.74
N VAL A 115 0.84 -2.92 0.73
CA VAL A 115 1.90 -2.86 -0.27
C VAL A 115 3.03 -3.75 0.23
N VAL A 116 3.38 -4.76 -0.54
CA VAL A 116 4.31 -5.82 -0.17
C VAL A 116 5.51 -5.77 -1.11
N LEU A 117 6.71 -5.84 -0.53
CA LEU A 117 7.98 -6.01 -1.22
C LEU A 117 8.49 -7.43 -0.93
N ARG A 118 8.75 -8.21 -1.99
CA ARG A 118 9.34 -9.55 -1.89
C ARG A 118 10.87 -9.49 -1.94
N LEU A 119 11.54 -10.57 -1.53
CA LEU A 119 13.01 -10.70 -1.65
C LEU A 119 13.52 -10.57 -3.09
N THR A 120 12.72 -10.93 -4.10
CA THR A 120 13.02 -10.68 -5.51
C THR A 120 13.07 -9.19 -5.89
N GLY A 121 12.57 -8.30 -5.03
CA GLY A 121 12.32 -6.89 -5.36
C GLY A 121 10.96 -6.64 -5.99
N GLN A 122 10.15 -7.68 -6.23
CA GLN A 122 8.79 -7.50 -6.73
C GLN A 122 7.94 -6.77 -5.70
N VAL A 123 7.22 -5.75 -6.16
CA VAL A 123 6.22 -5.04 -5.37
C VAL A 123 4.85 -5.40 -5.87
N GLU A 124 3.96 -5.71 -4.93
CA GLU A 124 2.58 -6.04 -5.22
C GLU A 124 1.65 -5.44 -4.16
N TRP A 125 0.37 -5.39 -4.50
CA TRP A 125 -0.69 -5.06 -3.57
C TRP A 125 -1.43 -6.33 -3.19
N LEU A 126 -1.51 -6.62 -1.90
CA LEU A 126 -2.30 -7.74 -1.37
C LEU A 126 -3.47 -7.23 -0.53
N PRO A 127 -4.69 -7.71 -0.76
CA PRO A 127 -5.80 -7.55 0.18
C PRO A 127 -5.41 -8.04 1.58
N THR A 128 -5.98 -7.43 2.62
CA THR A 128 -5.70 -7.78 4.03
C THR A 128 -5.80 -9.27 4.32
N THR A 129 -6.81 -9.96 3.79
CA THR A 129 -7.03 -11.40 3.99
C THR A 129 -5.95 -12.26 3.34
N GLU A 130 -5.58 -11.93 2.10
CA GLU A 130 -4.52 -12.63 1.36
C GLU A 130 -3.16 -12.41 2.02
N PHE A 131 -2.88 -11.17 2.43
CA PHE A 131 -1.66 -10.84 3.16
C PHE A 131 -1.59 -11.56 4.50
N ALA A 132 -2.69 -11.66 5.25
CA ALA A 132 -2.72 -12.37 6.52
C ALA A 132 -2.40 -13.86 6.35
N ALA A 133 -2.99 -14.51 5.35
CA ALA A 133 -2.71 -15.91 5.03
C ALA A 133 -1.24 -16.12 4.62
N LEU A 134 -0.71 -15.25 3.76
CA LEU A 134 0.67 -15.31 3.29
C LEU A 134 1.67 -15.04 4.43
N PHE A 135 1.41 -14.02 5.24
CA PHE A 135 2.29 -13.65 6.35
C PHE A 135 2.35 -14.76 7.39
N ALA A 136 1.21 -15.36 7.76
CA ALA A 136 1.17 -16.48 8.69
C ALA A 136 1.98 -17.70 8.19
N ALA A 137 1.99 -17.95 6.88
CA ALA A 137 2.77 -19.04 6.29
C ALA A 137 4.29 -18.78 6.28
N GLN A 138 4.70 -17.51 6.28
CA GLN A 138 6.09 -17.08 6.18
C GLN A 138 6.64 -16.49 7.50
N GLN A 139 5.88 -16.57 8.59
CA GLN A 139 6.21 -15.89 9.84
C GLN A 139 7.43 -16.53 10.50
N GLY A 140 8.40 -15.71 10.90
CA GLY A 140 9.55 -16.19 11.65
C GLY A 140 9.16 -16.66 13.06
N PRO A 141 9.89 -17.60 13.70
CA PRO A 141 9.54 -18.14 15.01
C PRO A 141 9.41 -17.11 16.14
N THR A 142 10.13 -15.99 16.02
CA THR A 142 10.16 -14.90 17.00
C THR A 142 9.57 -13.60 16.44
N GLU A 143 8.95 -13.66 15.26
CA GLU A 143 8.35 -12.49 14.64
C GLU A 143 6.99 -12.18 15.28
N PRO A 144 6.74 -10.94 15.74
CA PRO A 144 5.46 -10.58 16.34
C PRO A 144 4.29 -10.77 15.36
N ASN A 145 3.17 -11.34 15.85
CA ASN A 145 1.94 -11.38 15.07
C ASN A 145 1.30 -9.99 15.05
N ILE A 146 1.06 -9.47 13.85
CA ILE A 146 0.51 -8.12 13.60
C ILE A 146 -1.02 -8.11 13.45
N PHE A 147 -1.69 -9.26 13.53
CA PHE A 147 -3.15 -9.41 13.37
C PHE A 147 -3.88 -9.74 14.67
N THR A 148 -3.18 -9.80 15.80
CA THR A 148 -3.74 -10.17 17.12
C THR A 148 -3.84 -8.99 18.10
N GLU A 149 -3.94 -7.75 17.60
CA GLU A 149 -4.31 -6.57 18.42
C GLU A 149 -5.82 -6.36 18.46
#